data_AF-A0A447TVS1-F1
#
_entry.id   AF-A0A447TVS1-F1
#
_cell.length_a   1.000
_cell.length_b   1.000
_cell.length_c   1.000
_cell.angle_alpha   90.00
_cell.angle_beta   90.00
_cell.angle_gamma   90.00
#
_symmetry.space_group_name_H-M   'P 1'
#
loop_
_entity.id
_entity.type
_entity.pdbx_description
1 polymer ?
#
loop_
_entity_poly.entity_id
_entity_poly.type
_entity_poly.pdbx_seq_one_letter_code
_entity_poly.pdbx_strand_id
1 'polypeptide(L)' 'MLYGNIEQLTLLPYVNHIIKKLIIEAVKNRLKIKPAGRYELSFPESFLMISEGENTLFVKPQS' A
#
# COMPACT_ATOMS: atom_id res chain seq x y z
N MET A 1 6.24 7.85 11.84
CA MET A 1 5.42 6.69 11.45
C MET A 1 3.98 7.16 11.31
N LEU A 2 3.31 6.87 10.19
CA LEU A 2 1.95 7.35 9.90
C LEU A 2 1.03 6.13 9.79
N TYR A 3 -0.05 6.11 10.55
CA TYR A 3 -1.03 5.03 10.53
C TYR A 3 -2.40 5.58 10.15
N GLY A 4 -3.13 4.86 9.31
CA GLY A 4 -4.48 5.25 8.92
C GLY A 4 -4.93 4.55 7.65
N ASN A 5 -6.18 4.82 7.28
CA ASN A 5 -6.72 4.37 6.01
C ASN A 5 -6.02 5.11 4.86
N ILE A 6 -5.41 4.35 3.96
CA ILE A 6 -4.59 4.89 2.86
C ILE A 6 -5.33 5.91 1.98
N GLU A 7 -6.63 5.76 1.78
CA GLU A 7 -7.44 6.70 0.99
C GLU A 7 -7.60 8.04 1.74
N GLN A 8 -7.79 7.98 3.06
CA GLN A 8 -7.95 9.14 3.92
C GLN A 8 -6.63 9.85 4.22
N LEU A 9 -5.51 9.12 4.22
CA LEU A 9 -4.18 9.70 4.50
C LEU A 9 -3.79 10.78 3.48
N THR A 10 -4.28 10.69 2.24
CA THR A 10 -4.02 11.69 1.20
C THR A 10 -4.63 13.06 1.49
N LEU A 11 -5.68 13.10 2.31
CA LEU A 11 -6.45 14.30 2.63
C LEU A 11 -5.85 15.09 3.80
N LEU A 12 -4.94 14.49 4.56
CA LEU A 12 -4.40 15.10 5.78
C LEU A 12 -3.45 16.25 5.46
N PRO A 13 -3.62 17.43 6.09
CA PRO A 13 -2.85 18.63 5.77
C PRO A 13 -1.35 18.49 6.10
N TYR A 14 -1.03 17.70 7.12
CA TYR A 14 0.35 17.49 7.60
C TYR A 14 1.11 16.38 6.86
N VAL A 15 0.45 15.65 5.95
CA VAL A 15 1.13 14.63 5.15
C VAL A 15 1.89 15.33 4.03
N ASN A 16 3.20 15.11 3.99
CA ASN A 16 4.10 15.68 3.00
C ASN A 16 3.59 15.39 1.57
N HIS A 17 3.70 16.37 0.67
CA HIS A 17 3.31 16.26 -0.73
C HIS A 17 3.90 15.05 -1.46
N ILE A 18 5.15 14.68 -1.18
CA ILE A 18 5.80 13.50 -1.75
C ILE A 18 5.07 12.23 -1.29
N ILE A 19 4.79 12.12 0.01
CA ILE A 19 4.07 10.98 0.58
C ILE A 19 2.66 10.89 -0.01
N LYS A 20 1.96 12.02 -0.18
CA LYS A 20 0.65 12.07 -0.84
C LYS A 20 0.71 11.52 -2.26
N LYS A 21 1.69 11.94 -3.07
CA LYS A 21 1.87 11.45 -4.44
C LYS A 21 2.12 9.94 -4.48
N LEU A 22 3.02 9.44 -3.63
CA LEU A 22 3.31 8.01 -3.53
C LEU A 22 2.08 7.20 -3.13
N ILE A 23 1.29 7.67 -2.15
CA ILE A 23 0.05 7.03 -1.75
C ILE A 23 -0.96 6.99 -2.90
N ILE A 24 -1.15 8.10 -3.61
CA ILE A 24 -2.09 8.17 -4.75
C ILE A 24 -1.68 7.19 -5.86
N GLU A 25 -0.39 7.11 -6.18
CA GLU A 25 0.09 6.15 -7.18
C GLU A 25 -0.06 4.70 -6.71
N ALA A 26 0.21 4.41 -5.44
CA ALA A 26 0.02 3.08 -4.87
C ALA A 26 -1.46 2.65 -4.90
N VAL A 27 -2.39 3.53 -4.52
CA VAL A 27 -3.85 3.26 -4.56
C VAL A 27 -4.32 2.99 -6.00
N LYS A 28 -3.91 3.82 -6.96
CA LYS A 28 -4.21 3.60 -8.38
C LYS A 28 -3.68 2.26 -8.89
N ASN A 29 -2.51 1.85 -8.43
CA ASN A 29 -1.92 0.56 -8.79
C ASN A 29 -2.61 -0.62 -8.10
N ARG A 30 -3.10 -0.47 -6.86
CA ARG A 30 -3.81 -1.51 -6.10
C ARG A 30 -5.20 -1.85 -6.65
N LEU A 31 -5.92 -0.86 -7.19
CA LEU A 31 -7.26 -1.06 -7.78
C LEU A 31 -7.23 -1.94 -9.03
N LYS A 32 -6.06 -2.12 -9.63
CA LYS A 32 -5.80 -3.13 -10.64
C LYS A 32 -5.28 -4.34 -9.87
N ILE A 33 -6.03 -5.44 -9.79
CA ILE A 33 -5.57 -6.68 -9.17
C ILE A 33 -4.27 -7.09 -9.85
N LYS A 34 -3.14 -6.78 -9.23
CA LYS A 34 -1.81 -7.04 -9.74
C LYS A 34 -1.23 -8.23 -8.99
N PRO A 35 -0.52 -9.14 -9.69
CA PRO A 35 0.17 -10.25 -9.02
C PRO A 35 1.23 -9.72 -8.04
N ALA A 36 1.76 -10.61 -7.20
CA ALA A 36 2.93 -10.26 -6.41
C ALA A 36 4.11 -9.86 -7.32
N GLY A 37 4.87 -8.85 -6.89
CA GLY A 37 6.02 -8.37 -7.63
C GLY A 37 6.41 -6.92 -7.31
N ARG A 38 7.49 -6.48 -7.94
CA ARG A 38 7.99 -5.11 -7.90
C ARG A 38 7.43 -4.31 -9.07
N TYR A 39 6.90 -3.13 -8.78
CA TYR A 39 6.36 -2.20 -9.75
C TYR A 39 7.03 -0.85 -9.63
N GLU A 40 7.73 -0.41 -10.68
CA GLU A 40 8.25 0.95 -10.74
C GLU A 40 7.10 1.95 -10.73
N LEU A 41 7.27 3.01 -9.95
CA LEU A 41 6.34 4.13 -9.88
C LEU A 41 6.81 5.25 -10.82
N SER A 42 5.95 6.20 -11.13
CA SER A 42 6.32 7.31 -12.02
C SER A 42 7.24 8.31 -11.32
N PHE A 43 7.36 8.22 -10.00
CA PHE A 43 8.24 9.05 -9.21
C PHE A 43 9.68 8.49 -9.23
N PRO A 44 10.71 9.33 -9.43
CA PRO A 44 12.09 8.86 -9.55
C PRO A 44 12.52 8.00 -8.36
N GLU A 45 13.26 6.93 -8.65
CA GLU A 45 13.87 6.04 -7.66
C GLU A 45 12.87 5.41 -6.66
N SER A 46 11.60 5.28 -7.05
CA SER A 46 10.55 4.74 -6.19
C SER A 46 9.83 3.54 -6.82
N PHE A 47 9.47 2.58 -5.98
CA PHE A 47 8.79 1.36 -6.40
C PHE A 47 7.73 0.95 -5.37
N LEU A 48 6.72 0.21 -5.84
CA LEU A 48 5.74 -0.49 -5.03
C LEU A 48 6.09 -1.99 -5.04
N MET A 49 6.24 -2.58 -3.86
CA MET A 49 6.35 -4.02 -3.71
C MET A 49 5.00 -4.58 -3.26
N ILE A 50 4.45 -5.51 -4.03
CA ILE A 50 3.27 -6.29 -3.64
C ILE A 50 3.76 -7.70 -3.33
N SER A 51 3.53 -8.16 -2.11
CA SER A 51 3.80 -9.53 -1.68
C SER A 51 2.50 -10.18 -1.24
N GLU A 52 2.33 -11.45 -1.55
CA GLU A 52 1.30 -12.26 -0.89
C GLU A 52 1.72 -12.43 0.57
N GLY A 53 0.94 -11.86 1.49
CA GLY A 53 1.12 -12.11 2.91
C GLY A 53 0.60 -13.50 3.25
N GLU A 54 1.36 -14.27 4.01
CA GLU A 54 0.82 -15.47 4.66
C GLU A 54 -0.26 -15.02 5.66
N ASN A 55 -1.53 -15.19 5.30
CA ASN A 55 -2.62 -15.12 6.29
C ASN A 55 -2.60 -16.40 7.12
N THR A 56 -1.59 -16.58 7.96
CA THR A 56 -1.58 -17.59 9.02
C THR A 56 -2.52 -17.12 10.13
N LEU A 57 -3.82 -17.06 9.82
CA LEU A 57 -4.86 -17.13 10.83
C LEU A 57 -4.79 -18.55 11.41
N PHE A 58 -4.14 -18.69 12.57
CA PHE A 58 -4.23 -19.91 13.36
C PHE A 58 -5.70 -20.14 13.74
N VAL A 59 -6.42 -20.87 12.91
CA VAL A 59 -7.72 -21.44 13.29
C VAL A 59 -7.39 -22.57 14.25
N LYS A 60 -7.44 -22.27 15.55
CA LYS A 60 -7.36 -23.27 16.61
C LYS A 60 -8.48 -24.29 16.34
N PRO A 61 -8.20 -25.60 16.17
CA PRO A 61 -9.28 -26.57 16.03
C PRO A 61 -10.07 -26.57 17.34
N GLN A 62 -11.37 -26.25 17.25
CA GLN A 62 -12.27 -26.48 18.37
C GLN A 62 -12.40 -28.01 18.53
N SER A 63 -11.99 -28.48 19.70
CA SER A 63 -12.06 -29.88 20.13
C SER A 63 -13.48 -30.28 20.50
#